data_AF-A0AAJ0ENF5-F1
#
_entry.id   AF-A0AAJ0ENF5-F1
#
_cell.length_a   1.000
_cell.length_b   1.000
_cell.length_c   1.000
_cell.angle_alpha   90.00
_cell.angle_beta   90.00
_cell.angle_gamma   90.00
#
_symmetry.space_group_name_H-M   'P 1'
#
loop_
_entity.id
_entity.type
_entity.pdbx_description
1 polymer ?
#
loop_
_entity_poly.entity_id
_entity_poly.type
_entity_poly.pdbx_seq_one_letter_code
_entity_poly.pdbx_strand_id
1 'polypeptide(L)'
;MFAMDLLIDFIKFTSLHCQPPISNIRPAVGNPADAFPAPVRAPVASMMPDIAGEIERPLPNNYSITGHRRDADVETLFQLRIEGKDGRQAWVPESIIQKNSELALFAYWDSVADGRLGAMAHKDLWHPFRIEGHRKTHRGSQLLVYWVGSPERSWQYERVIRKAGPKLVEDYWVTIRQHQKQDQNILCARKSARRRQRNRKMCQNHARSNRITKKYAYSRQSRQLTQGG
;
A
#
# COMPACT_ATOMS: atom_id res chain seq x y z
N MET A 1 16.65 -35.00 -15.29
CA MET A 1 16.37 -34.02 -14.21
C MET A 1 15.06 -33.36 -14.59
N PHE A 2 13.96 -33.84 -14.00
CA PHE A 2 12.61 -33.59 -14.50
C PHE A 2 12.16 -32.15 -14.31
N ALA A 3 11.55 -31.63 -15.36
CA ALA A 3 10.74 -30.43 -15.40
C ALA A 3 9.53 -30.56 -14.45
N MET A 4 9.16 -29.44 -13.82
CA MET A 4 7.78 -29.15 -13.45
C MET A 4 7.50 -27.70 -13.78
N ASP A 5 7.06 -27.50 -15.02
CA ASP A 5 6.14 -26.45 -15.39
C ASP A 5 4.94 -26.48 -14.41
N LEU A 6 4.77 -25.43 -13.61
CA LEU A 6 3.48 -25.06 -13.06
C LEU A 6 3.18 -23.62 -13.44
N LEU A 7 2.64 -23.53 -14.65
CA LEU A 7 1.89 -22.43 -15.21
C LEU A 7 0.62 -22.25 -14.37
N ILE A 8 0.66 -21.41 -13.33
CA ILE A 8 -0.55 -20.95 -12.66
C ILE A 8 -1.03 -19.69 -13.38
N ASP A 9 -2.02 -19.87 -14.25
CA ASP A 9 -2.90 -18.86 -14.83
C ASP A 9 -3.76 -18.19 -13.73
N PHE A 10 -3.15 -17.54 -12.73
CA PHE A 10 -3.89 -16.84 -11.68
C PHE A 10 -4.14 -15.39 -12.07
N ILE A 11 -5.43 -15.04 -12.09
CA ILE A 11 -6.02 -13.72 -12.36
C ILE A 11 -6.17 -13.40 -13.86
N LYS A 12 -7.06 -14.16 -14.52
CA LYS A 12 -7.82 -13.63 -15.66
C LYS A 12 -8.87 -12.66 -15.10
N PHE A 13 -8.49 -11.39 -14.93
CA PHE A 13 -9.47 -10.30 -14.93
C PHE A 13 -10.06 -10.27 -16.34
N THR A 14 -11.21 -10.94 -16.53
CA THR A 14 -11.88 -10.99 -17.81
C THR A 14 -12.24 -9.58 -18.25
N SER A 15 -11.60 -9.20 -19.34
CA SER A 15 -12.04 -8.35 -20.42
C SER A 15 -13.46 -7.78 -20.29
N LEU A 16 -13.54 -6.45 -20.28
CA LEU A 16 -14.72 -5.68 -20.63
C LEU A 16 -15.33 -6.25 -21.91
N HIS A 17 -16.48 -6.91 -21.79
CA HIS A 17 -17.33 -7.24 -22.91
C HIS A 17 -18.08 -5.96 -23.32
N CYS A 18 -17.94 -5.57 -24.58
CA CYS A 18 -18.72 -4.52 -25.21
C CYS A 18 -20.22 -4.80 -25.03
N GLN A 19 -20.93 -3.86 -24.42
CA GLN A 19 -22.38 -3.80 -24.49
C GLN A 19 -22.81 -3.52 -25.94
N PRO A 20 -23.76 -4.27 -26.53
CA PRO A 20 -24.45 -3.80 -27.71
C PRO A 20 -25.48 -2.72 -27.35
N PRO A 21 -25.81 -1.82 -28.30
CA PRO A 21 -26.71 -0.69 -28.08
C PRO A 21 -28.16 -1.16 -27.84
N ILE A 22 -28.73 -0.59 -26.78
CA ILE A 22 -30.15 -0.67 -26.44
C ILE A 22 -30.96 -0.01 -27.55
N SER A 23 -31.87 -0.74 -28.18
CA SER A 23 -32.90 -0.17 -29.03
C SER A 23 -34.29 -0.66 -28.64
N ASN A 24 -35.17 0.33 -28.55
CA ASN A 24 -36.62 0.30 -28.76
C ASN A 24 -37.55 -0.35 -27.74
N ILE A 25 -37.99 0.54 -26.86
CA ILE A 25 -39.33 0.70 -26.27
C ILE A 25 -40.46 0.36 -27.28
N ARG A 26 -41.41 -0.48 -26.85
CA ARG A 26 -42.85 -0.32 -27.11
C ARG A 26 -43.66 -0.85 -25.91
N PRO A 27 -44.75 -0.16 -25.51
CA PRO A 27 -45.57 -0.58 -24.38
C PRO A 27 -46.67 -1.55 -24.83
N ALA A 28 -46.97 -2.55 -24.02
CA ALA A 28 -48.16 -3.38 -24.16
C ALA A 28 -49.11 -3.09 -22.99
N VAL A 29 -50.37 -2.90 -23.37
CA VAL A 29 -51.55 -2.54 -22.58
C VAL A 29 -52.16 -3.78 -21.91
N GLY A 30 -52.75 -3.56 -20.72
CA GLY A 30 -53.77 -4.41 -20.08
C GLY A 30 -53.28 -5.03 -18.76
N ASN A 31 -54.05 -5.12 -17.68
CA ASN A 31 -55.38 -4.65 -17.31
C ASN A 31 -55.43 -4.71 -15.76
N PRO A 32 -56.34 -3.98 -15.07
CA PRO A 32 -56.36 -3.90 -13.61
C PRO A 32 -57.38 -4.85 -13.00
N ALA A 33 -56.92 -5.89 -12.30
CA ALA A 33 -57.64 -6.58 -11.23
C ALA A 33 -56.73 -7.68 -10.70
N ASP A 34 -56.24 -7.52 -9.48
CA ASP A 34 -56.41 -8.54 -8.44
C ASP A 34 -55.72 -8.08 -7.16
N ALA A 35 -56.58 -7.73 -6.21
CA ALA A 35 -56.26 -7.35 -4.87
C ALA A 35 -55.68 -8.55 -4.11
N PHE A 36 -54.49 -8.38 -3.54
CA PHE A 36 -54.02 -9.23 -2.44
C PHE A 36 -53.82 -8.38 -1.18
N PRO A 37 -54.34 -8.82 -0.03
CA PRO A 37 -54.34 -8.05 1.21
C PRO A 37 -52.93 -7.95 1.81
N ALA A 38 -52.62 -6.76 2.31
CA ALA A 38 -51.38 -6.47 3.01
C ALA A 38 -51.23 -7.31 4.30
N PRO A 39 -50.07 -7.94 4.54
CA PRO A 39 -49.75 -8.45 5.86
C PRO A 39 -49.39 -7.31 6.81
N VAL A 40 -49.99 -7.38 7.98
CA VAL A 40 -49.87 -6.46 9.11
C VAL A 40 -48.41 -6.21 9.49
N ARG A 41 -48.05 -4.93 9.53
CA ARG A 41 -46.75 -4.39 9.95
C ARG A 41 -46.57 -4.60 11.46
N ALA A 42 -45.77 -5.59 11.83
CA ALA A 42 -45.24 -5.71 13.19
C ALA A 42 -44.19 -4.61 13.44
N PRO A 43 -44.25 -3.85 14.55
CA PRO A 43 -43.11 -3.08 15.00
C PRO A 43 -42.30 -3.95 15.97
N VAL A 44 -41.43 -4.81 15.44
CA VAL A 44 -40.32 -5.34 16.23
C VAL A 44 -39.19 -4.35 16.04
N ALA A 45 -39.05 -3.43 16.98
CA ALA A 45 -37.86 -2.63 17.16
C ALA A 45 -36.70 -3.59 17.48
N SER A 46 -36.12 -4.17 16.43
CA SER A 46 -34.87 -4.90 16.51
C SER A 46 -33.78 -3.85 16.74
N MET A 47 -33.36 -3.76 18.00
CA MET A 47 -32.13 -3.13 18.44
C MET A 47 -30.98 -3.56 17.52
N MET A 48 -30.60 -2.68 16.59
CA MET A 48 -29.27 -2.69 16.01
C MET A 48 -28.34 -2.07 17.06
N PRO A 49 -27.35 -2.78 17.62
CA PRO A 49 -26.24 -2.10 18.23
C PRO A 49 -25.45 -1.41 17.11
N ASP A 50 -25.23 -0.10 17.26
CA ASP A 50 -24.32 0.71 16.45
C ASP A 50 -22.90 0.11 16.50
N ILE A 51 -22.54 -0.76 15.55
CA ILE A 51 -21.15 -1.25 15.35
C ILE A 51 -20.38 -0.30 14.42
N ALA A 52 -20.67 1.01 14.48
CA ALA A 52 -19.88 2.03 13.79
C ALA A 52 -18.92 2.76 14.74
N GLY A 53 -19.09 2.61 16.07
CA GLY A 53 -18.32 3.36 17.07
C GLY A 53 -17.10 2.65 17.68
N GLU A 54 -16.86 1.37 17.40
CA GLU A 54 -15.88 0.55 18.15
C GLU A 54 -14.74 0.01 17.29
N ILE A 55 -14.23 0.78 16.32
CA ILE A 55 -13.07 0.39 15.49
C ILE A 55 -11.75 1.02 16.00
N GLU A 56 -11.79 1.90 17.01
CA GLU A 56 -10.58 2.59 17.50
C GLU A 56 -9.84 1.86 18.62
N ARG A 57 -10.31 0.69 19.10
CA ARG A 57 -9.56 -0.02 20.14
C ARG A 57 -8.38 -0.78 19.50
N PRO A 58 -7.13 -0.52 19.93
CA PRO A 58 -5.99 -1.33 19.52
C PRO A 58 -6.30 -2.80 19.82
N LEU A 59 -5.96 -3.71 18.90
CA LEU A 59 -6.09 -5.14 19.17
C LEU A 59 -5.28 -5.47 20.43
N PRO A 60 -5.80 -6.33 21.33
CA PRO A 60 -5.04 -6.76 22.49
C PRO A 60 -3.71 -7.39 22.03
N ASN A 61 -2.61 -7.12 22.73
CA ASN A 61 -1.27 -7.58 22.30
C ASN A 61 -1.14 -9.11 22.20
N ASN A 62 -2.01 -9.87 22.87
CA ASN A 62 -2.07 -11.33 22.81
C ASN A 62 -3.51 -11.76 22.59
N TYR A 63 -3.82 -12.28 21.39
CA TYR A 63 -5.13 -12.82 21.03
C TYR A 63 -5.00 -14.15 20.28
N SER A 64 -6.05 -14.95 20.35
CA SER A 64 -6.26 -16.11 19.49
C SER A 64 -7.41 -15.83 18.52
N ILE A 65 -7.35 -16.41 17.33
CA ILE A 65 -8.43 -16.34 16.35
C ILE A 65 -9.29 -17.59 16.53
N THR A 66 -10.57 -17.40 16.84
CA THR A 66 -11.48 -18.49 17.26
C THR A 66 -12.59 -18.77 16.25
N GLY A 67 -12.69 -18.00 15.17
CA GLY A 67 -13.75 -18.14 14.19
C GLY A 67 -13.64 -17.11 13.07
N HIS A 68 -14.39 -17.33 12.00
CA HIS A 68 -14.52 -16.42 10.88
C HIS A 68 -15.97 -16.33 10.42
N ARG A 69 -16.32 -15.21 9.80
CA ARG A 69 -17.58 -15.00 9.07
C ARG A 69 -17.31 -14.14 7.85
N ARG A 70 -18.14 -14.27 6.82
CA ARG A 70 -18.11 -13.35 5.68
C ARG A 70 -18.59 -11.97 6.10
N ASP A 71 -18.01 -10.94 5.51
CA ASP A 71 -18.51 -9.58 5.65
C ASP A 71 -19.90 -9.48 4.98
N ALA A 72 -20.78 -8.68 5.58
CA ALA A 72 -22.16 -8.54 5.10
C ALA A 72 -22.24 -7.73 3.80
N ASP A 73 -21.32 -6.78 3.61
CA ASP A 73 -21.31 -5.88 2.45
C ASP A 73 -20.49 -6.46 1.30
N VAL A 74 -19.42 -7.20 1.63
CA VAL A 74 -18.46 -7.73 0.64
C VAL A 74 -18.17 -9.20 0.94
N GLU A 75 -18.83 -10.10 0.22
CA GLU A 75 -18.78 -11.56 0.47
C GLU A 75 -17.38 -12.21 0.34
N THR A 76 -16.43 -11.52 -0.28
CA THR A 76 -15.03 -11.96 -0.43
C THR A 76 -14.09 -11.47 0.67
N LEU A 77 -14.59 -10.62 1.57
CA LEU A 77 -13.89 -10.18 2.76
C LEU A 77 -14.42 -10.93 3.98
N PHE A 78 -13.55 -11.11 4.96
CA PHE A 78 -13.88 -11.81 6.19
C PHE A 78 -13.71 -10.91 7.40
N GLN A 79 -14.56 -11.17 8.39
CA GLN A 79 -14.34 -10.73 9.75
C GLN A 79 -13.96 -11.96 10.56
N LEU A 80 -12.89 -11.85 11.33
CA LEU A 80 -12.44 -12.92 12.21
C LEU A 80 -12.79 -12.57 13.65
N ARG A 81 -13.21 -13.58 14.40
CA ARG A 81 -13.46 -13.48 15.82
C ARG A 81 -12.15 -13.65 16.56
N ILE A 82 -11.73 -12.60 17.24
CA ILE A 82 -10.57 -12.63 18.13
C ILE A 82 -11.02 -12.80 19.57
N GLU A 83 -10.22 -13.50 20.35
CA GLU A 83 -10.38 -13.65 21.80
C GLU A 83 -9.11 -13.19 22.50
N GLY A 84 -9.25 -12.19 23.38
CA GLY A 84 -8.16 -11.72 24.24
C GLY A 84 -8.04 -12.55 25.52
N LYS A 85 -6.93 -12.36 26.26
CA LYS A 85 -6.72 -13.02 27.57
C LYS A 85 -7.83 -12.75 28.60
N ASP A 86 -8.48 -11.59 28.48
CA ASP A 86 -9.57 -11.18 29.37
C ASP A 86 -10.90 -11.91 29.05
N GLY A 87 -10.90 -12.86 28.12
CA GLY A 87 -12.09 -13.57 27.62
C GLY A 87 -13.01 -12.72 26.74
N ARG A 88 -12.63 -11.46 26.48
CA ARG A 88 -13.40 -10.58 25.59
C ARG A 88 -13.24 -11.01 24.14
N GLN A 89 -14.36 -11.09 23.45
CA GLN A 89 -14.41 -11.45 22.04
C GLN A 89 -14.84 -10.24 21.20
N ALA A 90 -14.20 -10.08 20.05
CA ALA A 90 -14.54 -9.03 19.09
C ALA A 90 -14.44 -9.57 17.65
N TRP A 91 -15.31 -9.05 16.78
CA TRP A 91 -15.22 -9.30 15.34
C TRP A 91 -14.38 -8.21 14.70
N VAL A 92 -13.28 -8.61 14.07
CA VAL A 92 -12.32 -7.69 13.49
C VAL A 92 -12.13 -8.01 12.01
N PRO A 93 -12.06 -7.01 11.12
CA PRO A 93 -11.79 -7.23 9.71
C PRO A 93 -10.44 -7.93 9.48
N GLU A 94 -10.41 -8.84 8.51
CA GLU A 94 -9.22 -9.60 8.11
C GLU A 94 -8.01 -8.69 7.83
N SER A 95 -8.22 -7.56 7.18
CA SER A 95 -7.18 -6.58 6.84
C SER A 95 -6.50 -5.98 8.09
N ILE A 96 -7.24 -5.76 9.17
CA ILE A 96 -6.70 -5.22 10.42
C ILE A 96 -5.84 -6.27 11.14
N ILE A 97 -6.27 -7.52 11.12
CA ILE A 97 -5.51 -8.64 11.70
C ILE A 97 -4.24 -8.86 10.88
N GLN A 98 -4.31 -8.88 9.55
CA GLN A 98 -3.14 -9.01 8.67
C GLN A 98 -2.12 -7.89 8.91
N LYS A 99 -2.59 -6.67 9.18
CA LYS A 99 -1.71 -5.53 9.50
C LYS A 99 -0.98 -5.70 10.82
N ASN A 100 -1.63 -6.27 11.84
CA ASN A 100 -1.09 -6.39 13.19
C ASN A 100 -0.32 -7.69 13.44
N SER A 101 -0.81 -8.81 12.90
CA SER A 101 -0.19 -10.13 13.01
C SER A 101 -0.58 -11.01 11.81
N GLU A 102 0.20 -10.91 10.74
CA GLU A 102 0.03 -11.76 9.55
C GLU A 102 0.28 -13.25 9.86
N LEU A 103 1.23 -13.54 10.76
CA LEU A 103 1.54 -14.92 11.16
C LEU A 103 0.35 -15.60 11.85
N ALA A 104 -0.34 -14.89 12.75
CA ALA A 104 -1.52 -15.43 13.42
C ALA A 104 -2.67 -15.65 12.43
N LEU A 105 -2.85 -14.74 11.46
CA LEU A 105 -3.88 -14.86 10.43
C LEU A 105 -3.63 -16.09 9.55
N PHE A 106 -2.41 -16.27 9.07
CA PHE A 106 -2.09 -17.40 8.19
C PHE A 106 -2.14 -18.73 8.94
N ALA A 107 -1.63 -18.79 10.17
CA ALA A 107 -1.76 -19.98 11.00
C ALA A 107 -3.23 -20.36 11.26
N TYR A 108 -4.11 -19.36 11.43
CA TYR A 108 -5.54 -19.62 11.53
C TYR A 108 -6.11 -20.20 10.23
N TRP A 109 -5.84 -19.59 9.08
CA TRP A 109 -6.32 -20.11 7.80
C TRP A 109 -5.78 -21.50 7.47
N ASP A 110 -4.54 -21.79 7.84
CA ASP A 110 -3.95 -23.14 7.69
C ASP A 110 -4.66 -24.18 8.57
N SER A 111 -5.27 -23.76 9.68
CA SER A 111 -6.04 -24.65 10.57
C SER A 111 -7.48 -24.91 10.10
N VAL A 112 -8.02 -24.07 9.22
CA VAL A 112 -9.38 -24.19 8.70
C VAL A 112 -9.40 -25.21 7.55
N ALA A 113 -10.38 -26.11 7.54
CA ALA A 113 -10.57 -27.06 6.44
C ALA A 113 -10.82 -26.29 5.12
N ASP A 114 -10.08 -26.67 4.06
CA ASP A 114 -10.02 -25.98 2.76
C ASP A 114 -9.46 -24.54 2.80
N GLY A 115 -8.95 -24.12 3.96
CA GLY A 115 -8.34 -22.82 4.21
C GLY A 115 -9.23 -21.63 3.88
N ARG A 116 -8.60 -20.50 3.56
CA ARG A 116 -9.32 -19.28 3.16
C ARG A 116 -10.12 -19.47 1.88
N LEU A 117 -9.56 -20.19 0.90
CA LEU A 117 -10.18 -20.42 -0.41
C LEU A 117 -11.50 -21.19 -0.29
N GLY A 118 -11.60 -22.13 0.66
CA GLY A 118 -12.85 -22.84 0.96
C GLY A 118 -13.93 -21.94 1.54
N ALA A 119 -13.56 -20.92 2.31
CA ALA A 119 -14.49 -19.98 2.92
C ALA A 119 -15.01 -18.91 1.93
N MET A 120 -14.30 -18.67 0.81
CA MET A 120 -14.64 -17.63 -0.18
C MET A 120 -15.84 -18.01 -1.05
N ALA A 121 -16.79 -17.07 -1.20
CA ALA A 121 -17.88 -17.20 -2.17
C ALA A 121 -17.38 -17.18 -3.63
N HIS A 122 -16.42 -16.29 -3.93
CA HIS A 122 -15.82 -16.15 -5.25
C HIS A 122 -14.29 -16.29 -5.17
N LYS A 123 -13.77 -17.46 -5.53
CA LYS A 123 -12.34 -17.80 -5.43
C LYS A 123 -11.43 -16.95 -6.33
N ASP A 124 -11.99 -16.35 -7.37
CA ASP A 124 -11.27 -15.53 -8.34
C ASP A 124 -11.20 -14.04 -7.94
N LEU A 125 -11.96 -13.61 -6.93
CA LEU A 125 -12.06 -12.21 -6.56
C LEU A 125 -11.23 -11.91 -5.30
N TRP A 126 -10.10 -11.24 -5.52
CA TRP A 126 -9.15 -10.86 -4.47
C TRP A 126 -9.06 -9.36 -4.30
N HIS A 127 -8.87 -8.92 -3.05
CA HIS A 127 -8.76 -7.50 -2.70
C HIS A 127 -7.30 -7.10 -2.47
N PRO A 128 -6.83 -5.97 -3.04
CA PRO A 128 -5.50 -5.47 -2.78
C PRO A 128 -5.39 -4.98 -1.33
N PHE A 129 -4.41 -5.48 -0.59
CA PHE A 129 -4.14 -5.08 0.79
C PHE A 129 -3.16 -3.91 0.86
N ARG A 130 -2.02 -4.00 0.17
CA ARG A 130 -1.04 -2.90 0.03
C ARG A 130 -0.24 -3.02 -1.26
N ILE A 131 0.29 -1.90 -1.75
CA ILE A 131 1.31 -1.90 -2.81
C ILE A 131 2.67 -1.85 -2.14
N GLU A 132 3.53 -2.82 -2.45
CA GLU A 132 4.90 -2.88 -1.92
C GLU A 132 5.91 -2.26 -2.88
N GLY A 133 5.62 -2.24 -4.18
CA GLY A 133 6.57 -1.78 -5.19
C GLY A 133 5.92 -1.37 -6.51
N HIS A 134 6.71 -0.72 -7.35
CA HIS A 134 6.32 -0.42 -8.73
C HIS A 134 7.50 -0.63 -9.67
N ARG A 135 7.18 -0.94 -10.93
CA ARG A 135 8.13 -0.94 -12.04
C ARG A 135 7.51 -0.29 -13.25
N LYS A 136 8.34 0.41 -14.03
CA LYS A 136 7.91 1.00 -15.31
C LYS A 136 8.12 -0.02 -16.41
N THR A 137 7.11 -0.17 -17.26
CA THR A 137 7.15 -0.99 -18.48
C THR A 137 6.79 -0.11 -19.67
N HIS A 138 7.02 -0.59 -20.90
CA HIS A 138 6.63 0.14 -22.12
C HIS A 138 5.11 0.37 -22.21
N ARG A 139 4.31 -0.48 -21.58
CA ARG A 139 2.84 -0.41 -21.55
C ARG A 139 2.29 0.39 -20.36
N GLY A 140 3.17 0.98 -19.54
CA GLY A 140 2.80 1.75 -18.35
C GLY A 140 3.39 1.17 -17.05
N SER A 141 2.82 1.57 -15.91
CA SER A 141 3.29 1.14 -14.60
C SER A 141 2.66 -0.19 -14.18
N GLN A 142 3.50 -1.09 -13.68
CA GLN A 142 3.07 -2.27 -12.94
C GLN A 142 3.36 -2.07 -11.46
N LEU A 143 2.46 -2.54 -10.61
CA LEU A 143 2.49 -2.44 -9.16
C LEU A 143 2.62 -3.86 -8.59
N LEU A 144 3.50 -4.03 -7.61
CA LEU A 144 3.61 -5.24 -6.83
C LEU A 144 2.58 -5.17 -5.70
N VAL A 145 1.52 -5.97 -5.82
CA VAL A 145 0.37 -5.95 -4.92
C VAL A 145 0.48 -7.12 -3.96
N TYR A 146 0.29 -6.81 -2.68
CA TYR A 146 0.07 -7.78 -1.61
C TYR A 146 -1.44 -7.92 -1.38
N TRP A 147 -1.95 -9.14 -1.29
CA TRP A 147 -3.38 -9.44 -1.26
C TRP A 147 -3.91 -9.67 0.16
N VAL A 148 -5.20 -9.35 0.36
CA VAL A 148 -5.87 -9.60 1.64
C VAL A 148 -5.97 -11.12 1.88
N GLY A 149 -5.48 -11.57 3.04
CA GLY A 149 -5.59 -12.96 3.47
C GLY A 149 -4.73 -13.97 2.70
N SER A 150 -3.76 -13.50 1.90
CA SER A 150 -2.78 -14.36 1.26
C SER A 150 -1.36 -13.81 1.49
N PRO A 151 -0.35 -14.68 1.71
CA PRO A 151 1.05 -14.27 1.78
C PRO A 151 1.62 -13.89 0.40
N GLU A 152 0.89 -14.17 -0.68
CA GLU A 152 1.37 -14.00 -2.04
C GLU A 152 1.39 -12.55 -2.51
N ARG A 153 2.34 -12.27 -3.43
CA ARG A 153 2.50 -10.97 -4.07
C ARG A 153 2.51 -11.17 -5.57
N SER A 154 1.81 -10.30 -6.28
CA SER A 154 1.75 -10.38 -7.74
C SER A 154 1.93 -9.03 -8.41
N TRP A 155 2.54 -9.04 -9.59
CA TRP A 155 2.67 -7.85 -10.42
C TRP A 155 1.38 -7.61 -11.20
N GLN A 156 0.73 -6.49 -10.94
CA GLN A 156 -0.51 -6.10 -11.58
C GLN A 156 -0.38 -4.76 -12.28
N TYR A 157 -1.10 -4.56 -13.38
CA TYR A 157 -1.11 -3.25 -14.04
C TYR A 157 -1.86 -2.24 -13.18
N GLU A 158 -1.33 -1.02 -13.10
CA GLU A 158 -1.95 0.06 -12.33
C GLU A 158 -3.42 0.28 -12.71
N ARG A 159 -3.75 0.20 -14.00
CA ARG A 159 -5.12 0.35 -14.51
C ARG A 159 -6.11 -0.67 -13.93
N VAL A 160 -5.64 -1.85 -13.53
CA VAL A 160 -6.48 -2.91 -12.94
C VAL A 160 -6.69 -2.60 -11.46
N ILE A 161 -5.61 -2.33 -10.74
CA ILE A 161 -5.65 -2.06 -9.30
C ILE A 161 -6.38 -0.76 -8.98
N ARG A 162 -6.26 0.25 -9.85
CA ARG A 162 -6.99 1.52 -9.72
C ARG A 162 -8.51 1.36 -9.74
N LYS A 163 -9.03 0.32 -10.40
CA LYS A 163 -10.47 0.00 -10.38
C LYS A 163 -10.90 -0.63 -9.06
N ALA A 164 -10.07 -1.53 -8.50
CA ALA A 164 -10.35 -2.22 -7.26
C ALA A 164 -10.13 -1.34 -6.01
N GLY A 165 -9.13 -0.46 -6.05
CA GLY A 165 -8.73 0.36 -4.91
C GLY A 165 -8.05 1.66 -5.36
N PRO A 166 -8.81 2.67 -5.84
CA PRO A 166 -8.24 3.91 -6.34
C PRO A 166 -7.45 4.66 -5.27
N LYS A 167 -7.97 4.71 -4.04
CA LYS A 167 -7.33 5.36 -2.90
C LYS A 167 -5.97 4.73 -2.57
N LEU A 168 -5.90 3.40 -2.62
CA LEU A 168 -4.68 2.65 -2.32
C LEU A 168 -3.56 2.95 -3.33
N VAL A 169 -3.90 3.12 -4.60
CA VAL A 169 -2.96 3.55 -5.66
C VAL A 169 -2.51 4.99 -5.45
N GLU A 170 -3.43 5.88 -5.09
CA GLU A 170 -3.13 7.30 -4.87
C GLU A 170 -2.19 7.50 -3.67
N ASP A 171 -2.50 6.90 -2.53
CA ASP A 171 -1.68 6.95 -1.32
C ASP A 171 -0.27 6.42 -1.60
N TYR A 172 -0.15 5.33 -2.35
CA TYR A 172 1.13 4.80 -2.79
C TYR A 172 1.93 5.82 -3.62
N TRP A 173 1.34 6.43 -4.65
CA TRP A 173 2.08 7.40 -5.47
C TRP A 173 2.42 8.70 -4.72
N VAL A 174 1.63 9.10 -3.73
CA VAL A 174 1.98 10.20 -2.84
C VAL A 174 3.26 9.88 -2.07
N THR A 175 3.36 8.71 -1.44
CA THR A 175 4.57 8.31 -0.70
C THR A 175 5.80 8.23 -1.61
N ILE A 176 5.67 7.64 -2.81
CA ILE A 176 6.77 7.57 -3.78
C ILE A 176 7.27 8.97 -4.19
N ARG A 177 6.37 9.93 -4.44
CA ARG A 177 6.77 11.31 -4.79
C ARG A 177 7.51 11.99 -3.64
N GLN A 178 7.09 11.75 -2.40
CA GLN A 178 7.76 12.28 -1.21
C GLN A 178 9.17 11.71 -1.08
N HIS A 179 9.33 10.39 -1.23
CA HIS A 179 10.65 9.75 -1.21
C HIS A 179 11.57 10.28 -2.31
N GLN A 180 11.07 10.41 -3.55
CA GLN A 180 11.85 10.97 -4.66
C GLN A 180 12.32 12.41 -4.38
N LYS A 181 11.46 13.24 -3.79
CA LYS A 181 11.81 14.61 -3.39
C LYS A 181 12.88 14.62 -2.29
N GLN A 182 12.78 13.73 -1.30
CA GLN A 182 13.78 13.60 -0.25
C GLN A 182 15.15 13.18 -0.82
N ASP A 183 15.17 12.19 -1.70
CA ASP A 183 16.39 11.71 -2.36
C ASP A 183 17.05 12.83 -3.19
N GLN A 184 16.25 13.57 -3.95
CA GLN A 184 16.75 14.71 -4.72
C GLN A 184 17.34 15.80 -3.82
N ASN A 185 16.69 16.10 -2.69
CA ASN A 185 17.20 17.06 -1.71
C ASN A 185 18.54 16.60 -1.11
N ILE A 186 18.66 15.32 -0.73
CA ILE A 186 19.91 14.74 -0.22
C ILE A 186 21.02 14.83 -1.27
N LEU A 187 20.73 14.49 -2.53
CA LEU A 187 21.70 14.58 -3.62
C LEU A 187 22.16 16.02 -3.86
N CYS A 188 21.24 16.98 -3.88
CA CYS A 188 21.55 18.40 -4.03
C CYS A 188 22.38 18.94 -2.85
N ALA A 189 22.06 18.54 -1.62
CA ALA A 189 22.81 18.91 -0.42
C ALA A 189 24.24 18.36 -0.47
N ARG A 190 24.42 17.09 -0.84
CA ARG A 190 25.75 16.46 -1.01
C ARG A 190 26.58 17.14 -2.07
N LYS A 191 26.00 17.49 -3.22
CA LYS A 191 26.68 18.26 -4.28
C LYS A 191 27.13 19.64 -3.79
N SER A 192 26.25 20.33 -3.08
CA SER A 192 26.53 21.66 -2.51
C SER A 192 27.64 21.62 -1.45
N ALA A 193 27.63 20.62 -0.57
CA ALA A 193 28.67 20.41 0.44
C ALA A 193 30.05 20.15 -0.21
N ARG A 194 30.11 19.30 -1.24
CA ARG A 194 31.34 19.05 -2.01
C ARG A 194 31.89 20.32 -2.65
N ARG A 195 31.02 21.16 -3.23
CA ARG A 195 31.42 22.45 -3.82
C ARG A 195 31.99 23.39 -2.76
N ARG A 196 31.33 23.53 -1.60
CA ARG A 196 31.83 24.34 -0.48
C ARG A 196 33.19 23.86 0.01
N GLN A 197 33.37 22.54 0.14
CA GLN A 197 34.66 21.96 0.55
C GLN A 197 35.77 22.25 -0.48
N ARG A 198 35.48 22.13 -1.78
CA ARG A 198 36.43 22.46 -2.85
C ARG A 198 36.84 23.94 -2.81
N ASN A 199 35.86 24.83 -2.66
CA ASN A 199 36.12 26.26 -2.57
C ASN A 199 36.94 26.60 -1.31
N ARG A 200 36.63 25.99 -0.17
CA ARG A 200 37.41 26.17 1.07
C ARG A 200 38.86 25.73 0.90
N LYS A 201 39.10 24.57 0.27
CA LYS A 201 40.46 24.10 -0.05
C LYS A 201 41.20 25.06 -0.98
N MET A 202 40.52 25.59 -2.00
CA MET A 202 41.10 26.57 -2.92
C MET A 202 41.50 27.86 -2.18
N CYS A 203 40.63 28.42 -1.33
CA CYS A 203 40.93 29.61 -0.54
C CYS A 203 42.09 29.37 0.45
N GLN A 204 42.14 28.20 1.10
CA GLN A 204 43.24 27.84 2.00
C GLN A 204 44.57 27.73 1.25
N ASN A 205 44.57 27.12 0.06
CA ASN A 205 45.76 27.04 -0.79
C ASN A 205 46.24 28.43 -1.23
N HIS A 206 45.31 29.30 -1.64
CA HIS A 206 45.63 30.68 -2.02
C HIS A 206 46.21 31.48 -0.85
N ALA A 207 45.59 31.39 0.34
CA ALA A 207 46.09 32.02 1.56
C ALA A 207 47.49 31.51 1.96
N ARG A 208 47.73 30.19 1.84
CA ARG A 208 49.04 29.58 2.09
C ARG A 208 50.09 30.11 1.11
N SER A 209 49.77 30.16 -0.19
CA SER A 209 50.65 30.70 -1.22
C SER A 209 51.01 32.16 -0.94
N ASN A 210 50.02 33.01 -0.63
CA ASN A 210 50.25 34.43 -0.30
C ASN A 210 51.11 34.63 0.96
N ARG A 211 50.98 33.75 1.97
CA ARG A 211 51.83 33.81 3.16
C ARG A 211 53.28 33.47 2.81
N ILE A 212 53.49 32.50 1.95
CA ILE A 212 54.82 32.09 1.48
C ILE A 212 55.47 33.22 0.68
N THR A 213 54.77 33.82 -0.29
CA THR A 213 55.31 34.92 -1.11
C THR A 213 55.67 36.15 -0.27
N LYS A 214 54.82 36.54 0.69
CA LYS A 214 55.13 37.62 1.64
C LYS A 214 56.38 37.33 2.47
N LYS A 215 56.56 36.09 2.95
CA LYS A 215 57.75 35.68 3.71
C LYS A 215 59.03 35.80 2.87
N TYR A 216 58.99 35.39 1.59
CA TYR A 216 60.13 35.55 0.68
C TYR A 216 60.44 37.02 0.36
N ALA A 217 59.42 37.86 0.15
CA ALA A 217 59.60 39.29 -0.09
C ALA A 217 60.29 39.99 1.10
N TYR A 218 59.83 39.71 2.32
CA TYR A 218 60.44 40.25 3.54
C TYR A 218 61.90 39.79 3.69
N SER A 219 62.18 38.48 3.51
CA SER A 219 63.54 37.96 3.59
C SER A 219 64.49 38.59 2.55
N ARG A 220 63.99 38.88 1.34
CA ARG A 220 64.78 39.54 0.28
C ARG A 220 65.11 40.99 0.65
N GLN A 221 64.15 41.74 1.18
CA GLN A 221 64.38 43.12 1.67
C GLN A 221 65.37 43.15 2.84
N SER A 222 65.26 42.24 3.81
CA SER A 222 66.20 42.18 4.94
C SER A 222 67.64 41.92 4.48
N ARG A 223 67.85 41.08 3.46
CA ARG A 223 69.19 40.82 2.91
C ARG A 223 69.79 42.04 2.19
N GLN A 224 68.97 42.84 1.52
CA GLN A 224 69.43 44.05 0.83
C GLN A 224 69.87 45.14 1.81
N LEU A 225 69.23 45.24 2.98
CA LEU A 225 69.62 46.21 4.03
C LEU A 225 70.92 45.85 4.75
N THR A 226 71.29 44.56 4.80
CA THR A 226 72.54 44.10 5.44
C THR A 226 73.78 44.16 4.55
N GLN A 227 73.63 44.42 3.24
CA GLN A 227 74.76 44.48 2.28
C GLN A 227 75.12 45.89 1.83
N GLY A 228 74.47 46.93 2.36
CA GLY A 228 74.69 48.33 1.98
C GLY A 228 75.25 49.23 3.08
N GLY A 229 75.86 48.65 4.13
CA GLY A 229 76.49 49.37 5.24
C GLY A 229 77.99 49.14 5.29
#